data_AF-A0A7C9AW21-F1
#
_entry.id   AF-A0A7C9AW21-F1
#
_cell.length_a   1.000
_cell.length_b   1.000
_cell.length_c   1.000
_cell.angle_alpha   90.00
_cell.angle_beta   90.00
_cell.angle_gamma   90.00
#
_symmetry.space_group_name_H-M   'P 1'
#
loop_
_entity.id
_entity.type
_entity.pdbx_description
1 polymer ?
#
loop_
_entity_poly.entity_id
_entity_poly.type
_entity_poly.pdbx_seq_one_letter_code
_entity_poly.pdbx_strand_id
1 'polypeptide(L)'
;TRPSQALLYRLSGDYNPLHSDPTFAEIAGFPRPILHGLCTLGFAIRAIIRCICQGDPDMIKGLSGRFLLHVFPGETLVTEMWLQGSRVIYQVQVKERNKVVLSGHVDLHRLPSQL
;
A
#
# COMPACT_ATOMS: atom_id res chain seq x y z
N THR A 1 -0.32 2.16 10.45
CA THR A 1 1.08 2.55 10.14
C THR A 1 1.61 3.35 11.32
N ARG A 2 2.91 3.68 11.39
CA ARG A 2 3.39 4.63 12.42
C ARG A 2 3.12 6.08 11.99
N PRO A 3 2.91 7.04 12.91
CA PRO A 3 2.82 8.46 12.56
C PRO A 3 4.06 8.97 11.80
N SER A 4 5.24 8.39 12.05
CA SER A 4 6.49 8.72 11.36
C SER A 4 6.75 7.91 10.08
N GLN A 5 5.79 7.12 9.60
CA GLN A 5 6.01 6.18 8.48
C GLN A 5 6.52 6.86 7.20
N ALA A 6 5.99 8.06 6.86
CA ALA A 6 6.42 8.81 5.68
C ALA A 6 7.86 9.35 5.82
N LEU A 7 8.25 9.75 7.05
CA LEU A 7 9.61 10.22 7.34
C LEU A 7 10.65 9.11 7.22
N LEU A 8 10.27 7.88 7.54
CA LEU A 8 11.12 6.71 7.31
C LEU A 8 11.16 6.33 5.83
N TYR A 9 10.01 6.23 5.17
CA TYR A 9 9.92 5.76 3.78
C TYR A 9 10.61 6.69 2.78
N ARG A 10 10.58 8.02 3.00
CA ARG A 10 11.27 8.98 2.12
C ARG A 10 12.78 8.73 1.99
N LEU A 11 13.40 8.07 2.98
CA LEU A 11 14.81 7.69 2.92
C LEU A 11 15.10 6.65 1.81
N SER A 12 14.06 6.04 1.24
CA SER A 12 14.15 5.17 0.07
C SER A 12 14.22 5.93 -1.28
N GLY A 13 14.22 7.27 -1.26
CA GLY A 13 14.54 8.09 -2.44
C GLY A 13 13.46 9.10 -2.86
N ASP A 14 12.24 9.02 -2.32
CA ASP A 14 11.18 10.00 -2.60
C ASP A 14 11.12 11.06 -1.50
N TYR A 15 11.81 12.16 -1.76
CA TYR A 15 11.95 13.31 -0.86
C TYR A 15 10.90 14.40 -1.07
N ASN A 16 9.81 14.15 -1.81
CA ASN A 16 8.78 15.15 -2.07
C ASN A 16 8.24 15.74 -0.73
N PRO A 17 8.28 17.08 -0.55
CA PRO A 17 7.89 17.73 0.71
C PRO A 17 6.43 17.48 1.10
N LEU A 18 5.55 17.11 0.14
CA LEU A 18 4.18 16.68 0.39
C LEU A 18 4.06 15.59 1.48
N HIS A 19 5.13 14.80 1.69
CA HIS A 19 5.16 13.70 2.63
C HIS A 19 5.83 14.02 3.98
N SER A 20 6.35 15.24 4.17
CA SER A 20 7.10 15.60 5.38
C SER A 20 6.89 17.02 5.91
N ASP A 21 6.53 17.97 5.05
CA ASP A 21 6.38 19.38 5.41
C ASP A 21 4.89 19.74 5.54
N PRO A 22 4.41 20.10 6.76
CA PRO A 22 3.02 20.51 6.97
C PRO A 22 2.60 21.71 6.13
N THR A 23 3.47 22.70 5.96
CA THR A 23 3.18 23.92 5.18
C THR A 23 2.98 23.56 3.71
N PHE A 24 3.85 22.71 3.17
CA PHE A 24 3.72 22.27 1.78
C PHE A 24 2.48 21.41 1.56
N ALA A 25 2.15 20.53 2.52
CA ALA A 25 0.93 19.72 2.45
C ALA A 25 -0.33 20.60 2.45
N GLU A 26 -0.37 21.65 3.28
CA GLU A 26 -1.48 22.60 3.32
C GLU A 26 -1.64 23.36 2.00
N ILE A 27 -0.54 23.85 1.43
CA ILE A 27 -0.53 24.48 0.09
C ILE A 27 -1.06 23.51 -0.98
N ALA A 28 -0.75 22.23 -0.87
CA ALA A 28 -1.23 21.18 -1.76
C ALA A 28 -2.68 20.72 -1.47
N GLY A 29 -3.38 21.36 -0.52
CA GLY A 29 -4.78 21.08 -0.17
C GLY A 29 -5.00 19.93 0.80
N PHE A 30 -3.96 19.48 1.51
CA PHE A 30 -4.06 18.46 2.55
C PHE A 30 -3.88 19.08 3.94
N PRO A 31 -4.67 18.66 4.95
CA PRO A 31 -4.58 19.23 6.30
C PRO A 31 -3.27 18.89 7.03
N ARG A 32 -2.49 17.93 6.51
CA ARG A 32 -1.18 17.48 7.01
C ARG A 32 -0.50 16.59 5.97
N PRO A 33 0.81 16.28 6.12
CA PRO A 33 1.52 15.41 5.17
C PRO A 33 0.86 14.04 5.00
N ILE A 34 0.82 13.57 3.75
CA ILE A 34 0.25 12.27 3.39
C ILE A 34 1.34 11.21 3.24
N LEU A 35 1.00 9.95 3.42
CA LEU A 35 1.89 8.82 3.19
C LEU A 35 2.08 8.61 1.68
N HIS A 36 3.30 8.26 1.26
CA HIS A 36 3.60 7.91 -0.13
C HIS A 36 2.68 6.79 -0.63
N GLY A 37 2.14 6.95 -1.83
CA GLY A 37 1.31 5.92 -2.48
C GLY A 37 2.08 4.59 -2.58
N LEU A 38 3.33 4.64 -3.04
CA LEU A 38 4.21 3.46 -3.13
C LEU A 38 4.50 2.80 -1.77
N CYS A 39 4.49 3.56 -0.67
CA CYS A 39 4.59 2.97 0.67
C CYS A 39 3.34 2.14 0.98
N THR A 40 2.15 2.67 0.71
CA THR A 40 0.86 1.96 0.88
C THR A 40 0.80 0.70 0.02
N LEU A 41 1.27 0.78 -1.24
CA LEU A 41 1.42 -0.38 -2.11
C LEU A 41 2.36 -1.43 -1.50
N GLY A 42 3.51 -1.02 -0.97
CA GLY A 42 4.45 -1.91 -0.30
C GLY A 42 3.84 -2.65 0.91
N PHE A 43 2.94 -2.01 1.66
CA PHE A 43 2.17 -2.70 2.73
C PHE A 43 1.25 -3.79 2.16
N ALA A 44 0.51 -3.48 1.09
CA ALA A 44 -0.40 -4.42 0.45
C ALA A 44 0.34 -5.65 -0.09
N ILE A 45 1.42 -5.43 -0.84
CA ILE A 45 2.21 -6.51 -1.44
C ILE A 45 2.89 -7.36 -0.35
N ARG A 46 3.39 -6.75 0.72
CA ARG A 46 3.94 -7.49 1.85
C ARG A 46 2.89 -8.38 2.53
N ALA A 47 1.65 -7.93 2.63
CA ALA A 47 0.55 -8.76 3.15
C ALA A 47 0.25 -9.95 2.21
N ILE A 48 0.21 -9.73 0.90
CA ILE A 48 0.00 -10.79 -0.10
C ILE A 48 1.14 -11.82 -0.07
N ILE A 49 2.40 -11.38 -0.05
CA ILE A 49 3.56 -12.29 0.04
C ILE A 49 3.44 -13.17 1.29
N ARG A 50 3.10 -12.56 2.43
CA ARG A 50 2.97 -13.29 3.69
C ARG A 50 1.80 -14.29 3.68
N CYS A 51 0.64 -13.88 3.20
CA CYS A 51 -0.60 -14.66 3.36
C CYS A 51 -0.88 -15.62 2.20
N ILE A 52 -0.48 -15.27 0.97
CA ILE A 52 -0.78 -16.05 -0.23
C ILE A 52 0.48 -16.75 -0.76
N CYS A 53 1.62 -16.06 -0.75
CA CYS A 53 2.88 -16.64 -1.25
C CYS A 53 3.70 -17.37 -0.17
N GLN A 54 3.14 -17.54 1.04
CA GLN A 54 3.80 -18.22 2.17
C GLN A 54 5.19 -17.64 2.51
N GLY A 55 5.39 -16.35 2.26
CA GLY A 55 6.66 -15.65 2.47
C GLY A 55 7.63 -15.66 1.30
N ASP A 56 7.32 -16.34 0.18
CA ASP A 56 8.17 -16.39 -1.02
C ASP A 56 7.88 -15.18 -1.95
N PRO A 57 8.78 -14.17 -2.02
CA PRO A 57 8.59 -13.03 -2.91
C PRO A 57 8.78 -13.39 -4.40
N ASP A 58 9.51 -14.46 -4.73
CA ASP A 58 9.81 -14.86 -6.11
C ASP A 58 8.58 -15.45 -6.82
N MET A 59 7.49 -15.70 -6.09
CA MET A 59 6.19 -16.03 -6.66
C MET A 59 5.54 -14.87 -7.41
N ILE A 60 5.92 -13.62 -7.12
CA ILE A 60 5.31 -12.42 -7.71
C ILE A 60 5.84 -12.24 -9.15
N LYS A 61 4.97 -12.45 -10.14
CA LYS A 61 5.28 -12.24 -11.55
C LYS A 61 5.13 -10.78 -11.97
N GLY A 62 4.12 -10.12 -11.44
CA GLY A 62 3.77 -8.75 -11.81
C GLY A 62 2.72 -8.20 -10.87
N LEU A 63 2.61 -6.88 -10.82
CA LEU A 63 1.62 -6.20 -10.00
C LEU A 63 1.11 -4.96 -10.71
N SER A 64 -0.14 -4.63 -10.40
CA SER A 64 -0.79 -3.40 -10.79
C SER A 64 -1.47 -2.78 -9.57
N GLY A 65 -1.47 -1.46 -9.49
CA GLY A 65 -2.11 -0.72 -8.41
C GLY A 65 -2.61 0.63 -8.92
N ARG A 66 -3.81 1.00 -8.49
CA ARG A 66 -4.41 2.32 -8.71
C ARG A 66 -4.61 3.01 -7.37
N PHE A 67 -3.91 4.13 -7.17
CA PHE A 67 -4.12 5.00 -6.02
C PHE A 67 -5.44 5.77 -6.21
N LEU A 68 -6.35 5.63 -5.25
CA LEU A 68 -7.70 6.19 -5.31
C LEU A 68 -7.84 7.41 -4.41
N LEU A 69 -7.27 7.32 -3.20
CA LEU A 69 -7.33 8.34 -2.17
C LEU A 69 -6.02 8.36 -1.37
N HIS A 70 -5.77 9.46 -0.68
CA HIS A 70 -4.61 9.61 0.18
C HIS A 70 -4.73 8.77 1.45
N VAL A 71 -3.58 8.40 2.01
CA VAL A 71 -3.43 7.83 3.35
C VAL A 71 -2.66 8.84 4.18
N PHE A 72 -3.06 9.02 5.42
CA PHE A 72 -2.25 9.77 6.36
C PHE A 72 -1.35 8.83 7.20
N PRO A 73 -0.10 9.21 7.48
CA PRO A 73 0.74 8.48 8.42
C PRO A 73 0.04 8.35 9.79
N GLY A 74 0.13 7.17 10.38
CA GLY A 74 -0.59 6.80 11.62
C GLY A 74 -1.87 6.01 11.38
N GLU A 75 -2.51 6.14 10.21
CA GLU A 75 -3.75 5.40 9.94
C GLU A 75 -3.50 3.89 9.75
N THR A 76 -4.53 3.10 10.02
CA THR A 76 -4.53 1.63 9.93
C THR A 76 -4.94 1.19 8.54
N LEU A 77 -4.02 0.49 7.85
CA LEU A 77 -4.28 -0.11 6.56
C LEU A 77 -4.86 -1.52 6.74
N VAL A 78 -5.97 -1.81 6.07
CA VAL A 78 -6.59 -3.13 5.99
C VAL A 78 -6.48 -3.59 4.54
N THR A 79 -5.74 -4.66 4.28
CA THR A 79 -5.59 -5.26 2.96
C THR A 79 -6.55 -6.43 2.82
N GLU A 80 -7.54 -6.28 1.95
CA GLU A 80 -8.44 -7.36 1.54
C GLU A 80 -7.93 -7.94 0.23
N MET A 81 -8.01 -9.27 0.10
CA MET A 81 -7.41 -10.00 -0.99
C MET A 81 -8.28 -11.21 -1.37
N TRP A 82 -8.41 -11.45 -2.67
CA TRP A 82 -9.18 -12.54 -3.25
C TRP A 82 -8.32 -13.26 -4.28
N LEU A 83 -8.16 -14.57 -4.12
CA LEU A 83 -7.44 -15.41 -5.08
C LEU A 83 -8.38 -15.84 -6.21
N GLN A 84 -7.96 -15.59 -7.46
CA GLN A 84 -8.66 -15.97 -8.69
C GLN A 84 -7.65 -16.65 -9.62
N GLY A 85 -7.54 -17.97 -9.54
CA GLY A 85 -6.48 -18.70 -10.23
C GLY A 85 -5.10 -18.22 -9.75
N SER A 86 -4.18 -17.92 -10.67
CA SER A 86 -2.85 -17.37 -10.36
C SER A 86 -2.83 -15.85 -10.22
N ARG A 87 -3.97 -15.20 -9.95
CA ARG A 87 -4.09 -13.76 -9.74
C ARG A 87 -4.70 -13.47 -8.37
N VAL A 88 -4.10 -12.55 -7.63
CA VAL A 88 -4.66 -12.02 -6.38
C VAL A 88 -5.22 -10.63 -6.66
N ILE A 89 -6.54 -10.49 -6.62
CA ILE A 89 -7.19 -9.16 -6.61
C ILE A 89 -7.09 -8.61 -5.20
N TYR A 90 -6.75 -7.34 -5.04
CA TYR A 90 -6.66 -6.73 -3.70
C TYR A 90 -7.20 -5.31 -3.68
N GLN A 91 -7.63 -4.91 -2.48
CA GLN A 91 -7.86 -3.51 -2.15
C GLN A 91 -7.34 -3.20 -0.75
N VAL A 92 -6.96 -1.94 -0.53
CA VAL A 92 -6.53 -1.43 0.76
C VAL A 92 -7.50 -0.37 1.21
N GLN A 93 -8.02 -0.56 2.42
CA GLN A 93 -8.85 0.40 3.11
C GLN A 93 -8.10 1.05 4.26
N VAL A 94 -8.55 2.25 4.61
CA VAL A 94 -8.15 2.94 5.81
C VAL A 94 -9.23 2.77 6.86
N LYS A 95 -8.92 2.05 7.94
CA LYS A 95 -9.91 1.63 8.94
C LYS A 95 -10.65 2.81 9.56
N GLU A 96 -9.93 3.87 9.88
CA GLU A 96 -10.43 5.04 10.59
C GLU A 96 -11.47 5.83 9.77
N ARG A 97 -11.39 5.77 8.43
CA ARG A 97 -12.27 6.52 7.53
C ARG A 97 -13.23 5.64 6.73
N ASN A 98 -13.06 4.32 6.78
CA ASN A 98 -13.80 3.35 5.97
C ASN A 98 -13.79 3.71 4.48
N LYS A 99 -12.59 3.99 3.95
CA LYS A 99 -12.37 4.38 2.54
C LYS A 99 -11.33 3.49 1.90
N VAL A 100 -11.60 3.04 0.68
CA VAL A 100 -10.62 2.38 -0.19
C VAL A 100 -9.64 3.42 -0.73
N VAL A 101 -8.34 3.20 -0.52
CA VAL A 101 -7.25 4.10 -0.93
C VAL A 101 -6.40 3.54 -2.06
N LEU A 102 -6.39 2.23 -2.22
CA LEU A 102 -5.62 1.53 -3.25
C LEU A 102 -6.42 0.30 -3.69
N SER A 103 -6.44 0.03 -4.98
CA SER A 103 -6.99 -1.20 -5.55
C SER A 103 -6.08 -1.72 -6.65
N GLY A 104 -5.98 -3.03 -6.83
CA GLY A 104 -5.13 -3.59 -7.86
C GLY A 104 -5.19 -5.10 -7.95
N HIS A 105 -4.18 -5.65 -8.62
CA HIS A 105 -3.98 -7.10 -8.68
C HIS A 105 -2.49 -7.44 -8.68
N VAL A 106 -2.20 -8.67 -8.27
CA VAL A 106 -0.89 -9.30 -8.34
C VAL A 106 -1.02 -10.56 -9.17
N ASP A 107 -0.18 -10.71 -10.18
CA ASP A 107 -0.04 -11.95 -10.94
C ASP A 107 1.06 -12.81 -10.32
N LEU A 108 0.77 -14.09 -10.15
CA LEU A 108 1.68 -15.09 -9.60
C LEU A 108 2.23 -15.98 -10.71
N HIS A 109 3.46 -16.46 -10.56
CA HIS A 109 4.07 -17.42 -11.49
C HIS A 109 3.34 -18.77 -11.50
N ARG A 110 2.76 -19.16 -10.38
CA ARG A 110 2.06 -20.43 -10.17
C ARG A 110 0.96 -20.26 -9.13
N LEU A 111 0.01 -21.20 -9.12
CA LEU A 111 -1.01 -21.28 -8.07
C LEU A 111 -0.35 -21.55 -6.71
N PRO A 112 -0.83 -20.92 -5.62
CA PRO A 112 -0.45 -21.31 -4.27
C PRO A 112 -0.84 -22.77 -4.01
N SER A 113 0.07 -23.54 -3.42
CA SER A 113 -0.18 -24.92 -2.99
C SER A 113 -1.11 -24.90 -1.78
N GLN A 114 -2.43 -24.99 -1.99
CA GLN A 114 -3.52 -24.99 -0.99
C GLN A 114 -3.44 -23.90 0.10
N LEU A 115 -4.40 -22.96 0.09
CA LEU A 115 -4.62 -21.97 1.15
C LEU A 115 -5.31 -22.59 2.37
#